data_AF-A0A6G1IXZ2-F1
#
_entry.id   AF-A0A6G1IXZ2-F1
#
_cell.length_a   1.000
_cell.length_b   1.000
_cell.length_c   1.000
_cell.angle_alpha   90.00
_cell.angle_beta   90.00
_cell.angle_gamma   90.00
#
_symmetry.space_group_name_H-M   'P 1'
#
loop_
_entity.id
_entity.type
_entity.pdbx_description
1 polymer ?
#
loop_
_entity_poly.entity_id
_entity_poly.type
_entity_poly.pdbx_seq_one_letter_code
_entity_poly.pdbx_strand_id
1 'polypeptide(L)'
;MPSKNKSRRIVEGAVYHFLSAKDCTDLGIATDVTKGARRHMVLVLGRKLGRPNCWRVMTITSKHGDIYTQGDEYDNFIPFAPIRNIGKRYLMQLQLIQEAPGVFQWFRKGSYLRIDQEYYVHADELEEVVSPDSGVHWRLPKKGTGSIAQLRACLGKRERPTAGQMVQMDELRKIEGLVV
;
A
#
# COMPACT_ATOMS: atom_id res chain seq x y z
N MET A 1 -15.56 30.38 -0.86
CA MET A 1 -16.55 29.56 -0.12
C MET A 1 -15.96 28.18 0.07
N PRO A 2 -15.80 27.64 1.29
CA PRO A 2 -15.37 26.26 1.43
C PRO A 2 -16.55 25.36 1.08
N SER A 3 -16.36 24.58 0.01
CA SER A 3 -17.24 23.51 -0.43
C SER A 3 -17.53 22.57 0.74
N LYS A 4 -18.82 22.31 1.01
CA LYS A 4 -19.26 21.34 2.01
C LYS A 4 -18.60 20.00 1.70
N ASN A 5 -17.70 19.58 2.59
CA ASN A 5 -16.93 18.35 2.48
C ASN A 5 -17.91 17.16 2.55
N LYS A 6 -18.40 16.69 1.41
CA LYS A 6 -18.97 15.35 1.30
C LYS A 6 -17.84 14.42 1.72
N SER A 7 -17.97 13.77 2.87
CA SER A 7 -17.06 12.71 3.34
C SER A 7 -16.77 11.77 2.17
N ARG A 8 -15.62 11.94 1.50
CA ARG A 8 -15.20 11.07 0.40
C ARG A 8 -15.08 9.66 0.97
N ARG A 9 -15.83 8.73 0.41
CA ARG A 9 -15.85 7.34 0.90
C ARG A 9 -14.65 6.62 0.32
N ILE A 10 -13.52 6.68 1.03
CA ILE A 10 -12.32 5.91 0.68
C ILE A 10 -12.66 4.41 0.72
N VAL A 11 -12.22 3.69 -0.32
CA VAL A 11 -12.49 2.27 -0.52
C VAL A 11 -11.24 1.45 -0.27
N GLU A 12 -11.37 0.44 0.58
CA GLU A 12 -10.31 -0.53 0.83
C GLU A 12 -9.98 -1.36 -0.42
N GLY A 13 -8.69 -1.57 -0.66
CA GLY A 13 -8.18 -2.27 -1.82
C GLY A 13 -8.16 -1.44 -3.09
N ALA A 14 -8.60 -0.18 -3.04
CA ALA A 14 -8.54 0.73 -4.18
C ALA A 14 -7.25 1.55 -4.20
N VAL A 15 -6.89 2.02 -5.39
CA VAL A 15 -5.71 2.84 -5.66
C VAL A 15 -6.09 4.31 -5.66
N TYR A 16 -5.24 5.12 -5.03
CA TYR A 16 -5.39 6.56 -4.92
C TYR A 16 -4.08 7.26 -5.27
N HIS A 17 -4.17 8.53 -5.66
CA HIS A 17 -3.06 9.44 -5.62
C HIS A 17 -2.94 9.97 -4.19
N PHE A 18 -1.77 9.79 -3.62
CA PHE A 18 -1.37 10.56 -2.46
C PHE A 18 -0.94 11.95 -2.91
N LEU A 19 -1.51 12.97 -2.29
CA LEU A 19 -1.22 14.38 -2.56
C LEU A 19 0.14 14.78 -1.98
N SER A 20 0.89 15.61 -2.67
CA SER A 20 2.12 16.17 -2.11
C SER A 20 1.80 17.20 -1.02
N ALA A 21 2.77 17.51 -0.15
CA ALA A 21 2.60 18.55 0.86
C ALA A 21 2.21 19.91 0.24
N LYS A 22 2.70 20.20 -0.97
CA LYS A 22 2.30 21.39 -1.74
C LYS A 22 0.84 21.32 -2.17
N ASP A 23 0.41 20.21 -2.77
CA ASP A 23 -0.99 20.05 -3.20
C ASP A 23 -1.95 20.16 -2.01
N CYS A 24 -1.61 19.55 -0.86
CA CYS A 24 -2.38 19.70 0.36
C CYS A 24 -2.46 21.15 0.82
N THR A 25 -1.34 21.90 0.78
CA THR A 25 -1.31 23.32 1.14
C THR A 25 -2.19 24.15 0.21
N ASP A 26 -2.06 23.95 -1.10
CA ASP A 26 -2.83 24.66 -2.13
C ASP A 26 -4.35 24.40 -2.00
N LEU A 27 -4.73 23.23 -1.45
CA LEU A 27 -6.11 22.83 -1.18
C LEU A 27 -6.58 23.15 0.25
N GLY A 28 -5.72 23.72 1.12
CA GLY A 28 -6.06 24.01 2.52
C GLY A 28 -6.23 22.78 3.41
N ILE A 29 -5.65 21.64 3.02
CA ILE A 29 -5.68 20.39 3.79
C ILE A 29 -4.55 20.41 4.80
N ALA A 30 -4.89 20.27 6.09
CA ALA A 30 -3.89 20.05 7.13
C ALA A 30 -3.25 18.68 6.94
N THR A 31 -1.92 18.64 6.79
CA THR A 31 -1.16 17.42 6.56
C THR A 31 0.09 17.39 7.45
N ASP A 32 0.34 16.22 8.05
CA ASP A 32 1.57 15.94 8.81
C ASP A 32 2.67 15.37 7.90
N VAL A 33 2.47 15.40 6.59
CA VAL A 33 3.38 14.81 5.61
C VAL A 33 4.69 15.56 5.55
N THR A 34 5.77 14.79 5.52
CA THR A 34 7.14 15.30 5.42
C THR A 34 7.26 16.28 4.26
N LYS A 35 7.78 17.48 4.53
CA LYS A 35 8.13 18.47 3.50
C LYS A 35 9.08 17.82 2.49
N GLY A 36 8.56 17.43 1.33
CA GLY A 36 9.32 16.72 0.29
C GLY A 36 8.64 15.48 -0.26
N ALA A 37 7.58 14.97 0.38
CA ALA A 37 6.80 13.88 -0.19
C ALA A 37 6.15 14.32 -1.51
N ARG A 38 6.45 13.59 -2.57
CA ARG A 38 5.93 13.87 -3.92
C ARG A 38 4.58 13.18 -4.11
N ARG A 39 3.79 13.68 -5.05
CA ARG A 39 2.58 13.01 -5.51
C ARG A 39 2.93 11.64 -6.09
N HIS A 40 2.26 10.58 -5.62
CA HIS A 40 2.50 9.22 -6.11
C HIS A 40 1.26 8.33 -5.88
N MET A 41 1.28 7.11 -6.40
CA MET A 41 0.15 6.19 -6.25
C MET A 41 0.31 5.34 -4.99
N VAL A 42 -0.81 5.07 -4.32
CA VAL A 42 -0.88 4.23 -3.13
C VAL A 42 -2.05 3.26 -3.21
N LEU A 43 -1.90 2.09 -2.59
CA LEU A 43 -2.98 1.14 -2.37
C LEU A 43 -3.50 1.29 -0.93
N VAL A 44 -4.82 1.40 -0.77
CA VAL A 44 -5.45 1.47 0.56
C VAL A 44 -5.62 0.07 1.15
N LEU A 45 -5.05 -0.16 2.34
CA LEU A 45 -5.13 -1.45 3.03
C LEU A 45 -6.26 -1.54 4.07
N GLY A 46 -6.73 -0.39 4.56
CA GLY A 46 -7.80 -0.33 5.56
C GLY A 46 -7.68 0.91 6.45
N ARG A 47 -8.57 1.01 7.44
CA ARG A 47 -8.57 2.12 8.41
C ARG A 47 -7.61 1.84 9.56
N LYS A 48 -7.04 2.90 10.12
CA LYS A 48 -6.31 2.84 11.40
C LYS A 48 -7.31 2.65 12.54
N LEU A 49 -7.04 1.69 13.43
CA LEU A 49 -7.84 1.48 14.63
C LEU A 49 -7.84 2.75 15.50
N GLY A 50 -9.00 3.16 15.97
CA GLY A 50 -9.18 4.36 16.79
C GLY A 50 -9.07 5.71 16.05
N ARG A 51 -8.81 5.73 14.73
CA ARG A 51 -8.76 6.98 13.93
C ARG A 51 -9.55 6.82 12.61
N PRO A 52 -10.85 7.17 12.56
CA PRO A 52 -11.74 6.81 11.45
C PRO A 52 -11.40 7.47 10.10
N ASN A 53 -10.76 8.63 10.11
CA ASN A 53 -10.34 9.35 8.90
C ASN A 53 -8.88 9.06 8.51
N CYS A 54 -8.22 8.15 9.21
CA CYS A 54 -6.83 7.80 8.99
C CYS A 54 -6.74 6.42 8.35
N TRP A 55 -6.04 6.32 7.23
CA TRP A 55 -5.98 5.13 6.39
C TRP A 55 -4.57 4.59 6.31
N ARG A 56 -4.44 3.27 6.47
CA ARG A 56 -3.22 2.51 6.22
C ARG A 56 -3.06 2.36 4.70
N VAL A 57 -1.96 2.85 4.17
CA VAL A 57 -1.66 2.83 2.73
C VAL A 57 -0.26 2.28 2.47
N MET A 58 -0.07 1.75 1.27
CA MET A 58 1.25 1.29 0.79
C MET A 58 1.58 1.93 -0.56
N THR A 59 2.84 2.30 -0.74
CA THR A 59 3.33 2.95 -1.96
C THR A 59 3.34 2.00 -3.15
N ILE A 60 2.87 2.49 -4.30
CA ILE A 60 3.00 1.85 -5.60
C ILE A 60 4.13 2.55 -6.37
N THR A 61 5.10 1.77 -6.83
CA THR A 61 6.23 2.25 -7.64
C THR A 61 6.26 1.58 -9.01
N SER A 62 6.77 2.29 -10.01
CA SER A 62 7.05 1.78 -11.36
C SER A 62 8.53 1.83 -11.72
N LYS A 63 9.40 2.23 -10.77
CA LYS A 63 10.85 2.29 -10.99
C LYS A 63 11.43 0.90 -11.00
N HIS A 64 11.58 0.36 -12.20
CA HIS A 64 12.40 -0.82 -12.48
C HIS A 64 13.85 -0.66 -11.97
N GLY A 65 14.33 0.58 -11.75
CA GLY A 65 15.68 0.90 -11.26
C GLY A 65 15.91 0.66 -9.76
N ASP A 66 14.86 0.62 -8.94
CA ASP A 66 15.00 0.38 -7.49
C ASP A 66 15.05 -1.13 -7.16
N ILE A 67 14.62 -1.99 -8.10
CA ILE A 67 14.61 -3.47 -7.95
C ILE A 67 16.02 -4.05 -8.13
N TYR A 68 17.00 -3.23 -8.55
CA TYR A 68 18.39 -3.65 -8.79
C TYR A 68 19.42 -2.73 -8.12
N THR A 69 19.01 -1.78 -7.28
CA THR A 69 19.93 -1.16 -6.33
C THR A 69 20.40 -2.25 -5.37
N GLN A 70 21.71 -2.51 -5.32
CA GLN A 70 22.32 -3.48 -4.40
C GLN A 70 21.77 -3.27 -2.99
N GLY A 71 20.95 -4.20 -2.51
CA GLY A 71 20.40 -4.21 -1.14
C GLY A 71 18.88 -4.18 -1.02
N ASP A 72 18.11 -3.88 -2.07
CA ASP A 72 16.64 -3.98 -2.01
C ASP A 72 16.19 -5.37 -2.49
N GLU A 73 15.83 -6.24 -1.54
CA GLU A 73 15.46 -7.63 -1.81
C GLU A 73 14.08 -7.71 -2.48
N TYR A 74 13.90 -8.67 -3.41
CA TYR A 74 12.61 -8.93 -4.07
C TYR A 74 11.45 -9.13 -3.09
N ASP A 75 11.77 -9.52 -1.86
CA ASP A 75 10.83 -9.74 -0.77
C ASP A 75 10.08 -8.48 -0.33
N ASN A 76 10.54 -7.28 -0.70
CA ASN A 76 9.86 -6.02 -0.43
C ASN A 76 8.89 -5.57 -1.53
N PHE A 77 8.78 -6.34 -2.62
CA PHE A 77 7.98 -5.94 -3.78
C PHE A 77 6.90 -6.97 -4.10
N ILE A 78 5.68 -6.49 -4.32
CA ILE A 78 4.57 -7.32 -4.81
C ILE A 78 4.09 -6.78 -6.17
N PRO A 79 4.26 -7.52 -7.27
CA PRO A 79 3.86 -7.05 -8.59
C PRO A 79 2.34 -6.98 -8.78
N PHE A 80 1.87 -5.98 -9.52
CA PHE A 80 0.48 -5.89 -10.01
C PHE A 80 0.29 -6.54 -11.39
N ALA A 81 1.31 -6.46 -12.25
CA ALA A 81 1.25 -7.01 -13.60
C ALA A 81 1.58 -8.51 -13.61
N PRO A 82 1.04 -9.30 -14.57
CA PRO A 82 1.44 -10.68 -14.75
C PRO A 82 2.93 -10.76 -15.08
N ILE A 83 3.72 -11.25 -14.12
CA ILE A 83 5.14 -11.56 -14.31
C ILE A 83 5.24 -13.06 -14.61
N ARG A 84 5.95 -13.43 -15.68
CA ARG A 84 6.28 -14.84 -15.93
C ARG A 84 7.17 -15.34 -14.77
N ASN A 85 6.85 -16.48 -14.16
CA ASN A 85 7.60 -17.12 -13.06
C ASN A 85 7.50 -16.46 -11.66
N ILE A 86 6.30 -16.02 -11.23
CA ILE A 86 6.04 -15.47 -9.88
C ILE A 86 6.65 -16.33 -8.76
N GLY A 87 6.48 -17.66 -8.82
CA GLY A 87 6.90 -18.58 -7.76
C GLY A 87 8.41 -18.72 -7.53
N LYS A 88 9.27 -18.09 -8.34
CA LYS A 88 10.72 -18.09 -8.11
C LYS A 88 11.25 -16.81 -7.47
N ARG A 89 10.48 -15.72 -7.44
CA ARG A 89 10.99 -14.39 -7.05
C ARG A 89 10.03 -13.51 -6.25
N TYR A 90 8.73 -13.78 -6.25
CA TYR A 90 7.75 -12.93 -5.57
C TYR A 90 6.77 -13.75 -4.75
N LEU A 91 6.43 -13.25 -3.56
CA LEU A 91 5.52 -13.92 -2.61
C LEU A 91 4.11 -14.14 -3.18
N MET A 92 3.64 -13.17 -3.96
CA MET A 92 2.36 -13.22 -4.65
C MET A 92 2.34 -12.23 -5.82
N GLN A 93 1.25 -12.20 -6.55
CA GLN A 93 0.95 -11.16 -7.52
C GLN A 93 -0.44 -10.61 -7.24
N LEU A 94 -0.58 -9.29 -7.23
CA LEU A 94 -1.86 -8.60 -7.11
C LEU A 94 -2.58 -8.58 -8.46
N GLN A 95 -3.91 -8.63 -8.42
CA GLN A 95 -4.76 -8.57 -9.60
C GLN A 95 -5.73 -7.42 -9.43
N LEU A 96 -5.56 -6.34 -10.18
CA LEU A 96 -6.54 -5.26 -10.17
C LEU A 96 -7.77 -5.72 -10.96
N ILE A 97 -8.95 -5.63 -10.34
CA ILE A 97 -10.22 -5.69 -11.07
C ILE A 97 -10.26 -4.47 -11.97
N GLN A 98 -10.41 -4.75 -13.26
CA GLN A 98 -10.77 -3.77 -14.26
C GLN A 98 -12.25 -4.02 -14.61
N GLU A 99 -13.11 -3.02 -14.50
CA GLU A 99 -14.51 -3.16 -14.96
C GLU A 99 -14.67 -2.85 -16.46
N ALA A 100 -13.59 -2.48 -17.15
CA ALA A 100 -13.57 -2.25 -18.59
C ALA A 100 -12.48 -3.12 -19.26
N PRO A 101 -12.52 -3.42 -20.57
CA PRO A 101 -11.40 -4.01 -21.32
C PRO A 101 -10.36 -2.95 -21.75
N GLY A 102 -9.05 -3.24 -21.69
CA GLY A 102 -8.02 -2.46 -22.42
C GLY A 102 -7.03 -1.58 -21.63
N VAL A 103 -7.12 -1.50 -20.30
CA VAL A 103 -6.46 -0.45 -19.50
C VAL A 103 -5.22 -0.96 -18.74
N PHE A 104 -4.74 -2.17 -19.05
CA PHE A 104 -3.39 -2.65 -18.66
C PHE A 104 -2.24 -1.70 -19.11
N GLN A 105 -2.52 -0.67 -19.92
CA GLN A 105 -1.55 0.34 -20.32
C GLN A 105 -1.18 1.35 -19.22
N TRP A 106 -2.04 1.58 -18.22
CA TRP A 106 -1.81 2.62 -17.19
C TRP A 106 -0.90 2.14 -16.06
N PHE A 107 -1.13 0.94 -15.54
CA PHE A 107 -0.14 0.23 -14.76
C PHE A 107 0.89 -0.35 -15.71
N ARG A 108 1.92 0.45 -16.05
CA ARG A 108 3.04 0.01 -16.89
C ARG A 108 3.52 -1.36 -16.41
N LYS A 109 3.87 -2.24 -17.37
CA LYS A 109 4.64 -3.46 -17.06
C LYS A 109 5.80 -3.08 -16.14
N GLY A 110 5.81 -3.63 -14.92
CA GLY A 110 6.78 -3.24 -13.88
C GLY A 110 6.25 -2.26 -12.83
N SER A 111 4.95 -2.29 -12.52
CA SER A 111 4.40 -1.63 -11.32
C SER A 111 4.31 -2.61 -10.14
N TYR A 112 4.79 -2.18 -8.99
CA TYR A 112 4.93 -2.99 -7.77
C TYR A 112 4.40 -2.23 -6.55
N LEU A 113 3.82 -2.97 -5.62
CA LEU A 113 3.55 -2.50 -4.27
C LEU A 113 4.83 -2.68 -3.44
N ARG A 114 5.26 -1.62 -2.75
CA ARG A 114 6.36 -1.65 -1.79
C ARG A 114 5.83 -1.94 -0.40
N ILE A 115 6.16 -3.11 0.14
CA ILE A 115 5.63 -3.53 1.44
C ILE A 115 6.47 -3.08 2.63
N ASP A 116 7.66 -2.54 2.37
CA ASP A 116 8.51 -1.82 3.33
C ASP A 116 8.08 -0.34 3.50
N GLN A 117 7.28 0.19 2.59
CA GLN A 117 6.80 1.58 2.59
C GLN A 117 5.32 1.66 2.91
N GLU A 118 4.99 1.25 4.13
CA GLU A 118 3.67 1.42 4.71
C GLU A 118 3.63 2.65 5.62
N TYR A 119 2.56 3.43 5.49
CA TYR A 119 2.32 4.55 6.38
C TYR A 119 0.83 4.89 6.47
N TYR A 120 0.52 5.87 7.31
CA TYR A 120 -0.84 6.32 7.56
C TYR A 120 -1.06 7.73 7.02
N VAL A 121 -2.22 7.97 6.42
CA VAL A 121 -2.59 9.26 5.84
C VAL A 121 -4.02 9.64 6.19
N HIS A 122 -4.33 10.94 6.20
CA HIS A 122 -5.70 11.40 6.31
C HIS A 122 -6.46 11.16 4.99
N ALA A 123 -7.77 10.94 5.07
CA ALA A 123 -8.61 10.70 3.89
C ALA A 123 -8.59 11.86 2.88
N ASP A 124 -8.43 13.09 3.36
CA ASP A 124 -8.37 14.29 2.51
C ASP A 124 -7.07 14.35 1.67
N GLU A 125 -6.02 13.64 2.10
CA GLU A 125 -4.73 13.57 1.38
C GLU A 125 -4.75 12.54 0.24
N LEU A 126 -5.91 11.91 0.01
CA LEU A 126 -6.13 10.92 -1.04
C LEU A 126 -7.05 11.49 -2.12
N GLU A 127 -6.57 11.41 -3.35
CA GLU A 127 -7.31 11.73 -4.56
C GLU A 127 -7.59 10.46 -5.35
N GLU A 128 -8.83 10.32 -5.83
CA GLU A 128 -9.29 9.11 -6.51
C GLU A 128 -8.55 8.91 -7.83
N VAL A 129 -8.04 7.69 -8.06
CA VAL A 129 -7.53 7.28 -9.37
C VAL A 129 -8.63 6.49 -10.04
N VAL A 130 -9.28 7.13 -11.00
CA VAL A 130 -10.30 6.50 -11.85
C VAL A 130 -9.73 6.25 -13.24
N SER A 131 -10.17 5.17 -13.87
CA SER A 131 -9.92 4.96 -15.30
C SER A 131 -10.55 6.11 -16.10
N PRO A 132 -9.81 6.81 -16.98
CA PRO A 132 -10.39 7.86 -17.81
C PRO A 132 -11.55 7.37 -18.68
N ASP A 133 -11.48 6.10 -19.10
CA ASP A 133 -12.44 5.51 -20.05
C ASP A 133 -13.75 5.06 -19.38
N SER A 134 -13.71 4.67 -18.11
CA SER A 134 -14.88 4.10 -17.42
C SER A 134 -15.31 4.86 -16.17
N GLY A 135 -14.49 5.78 -15.66
CA GLY A 135 -14.71 6.44 -14.37
C GLY A 135 -14.63 5.49 -13.16
N VAL A 136 -14.23 4.24 -13.36
CA VAL A 136 -14.18 3.22 -12.31
C VAL A 136 -12.82 3.22 -11.62
N HIS A 137 -12.83 3.01 -10.31
CA HIS A 137 -11.63 2.84 -9.50
C HIS A 137 -10.86 1.59 -9.84
N TRP A 138 -9.54 1.73 -9.85
CA TRP A 138 -8.62 0.61 -9.77
C TRP A 138 -8.69 -0.02 -8.39
N ARG A 139 -9.11 -1.27 -8.30
CA ARG A 139 -9.24 -1.97 -7.02
C ARG A 139 -8.87 -3.42 -7.09
N LEU A 140 -8.37 -3.97 -6.00
CA LEU A 140 -8.18 -5.41 -5.84
C LEU A 140 -9.53 -6.10 -5.61
N PRO A 141 -9.67 -7.37 -6.03
CA PRO A 141 -10.79 -8.20 -5.63
C PRO A 141 -10.78 -8.37 -4.12
N LYS A 142 -11.97 -8.55 -3.54
CA LYS A 142 -12.11 -8.78 -2.09
C LYS A 142 -11.55 -10.13 -1.66
N LYS A 143 -11.66 -11.16 -2.51
CA LYS A 143 -11.26 -12.55 -2.25
C LYS A 143 -10.68 -13.19 -3.52
N GLY A 144 -10.02 -14.34 -3.36
CA GLY A 144 -9.38 -15.08 -4.45
C GLY A 144 -7.91 -14.68 -4.67
N THR A 145 -7.33 -15.17 -5.76
CA THR A 145 -5.93 -14.88 -6.11
C THR A 145 -5.73 -13.40 -6.43
N GLY A 146 -4.64 -12.82 -5.93
CA GLY A 146 -4.29 -11.41 -6.11
C GLY A 146 -5.21 -10.41 -5.40
N SER A 147 -6.00 -10.88 -4.43
CA SER A 147 -6.98 -10.09 -3.69
C SER A 147 -6.40 -9.33 -2.50
N ILE A 148 -7.17 -8.37 -1.98
CA ILE A 148 -6.85 -7.68 -0.72
C ILE A 148 -6.80 -8.65 0.48
N ALA A 149 -7.65 -9.68 0.49
CA ALA A 149 -7.63 -10.71 1.54
C ALA A 149 -6.33 -11.52 1.50
N GLN A 150 -5.87 -11.90 0.30
CA GLN A 150 -4.60 -12.60 0.14
C GLN A 150 -3.42 -11.71 0.54
N LEU A 151 -3.43 -10.42 0.15
CA LEU A 151 -2.40 -9.45 0.54
C LEU A 151 -2.31 -9.33 2.06
N ARG A 152 -3.44 -9.16 2.76
CA ARG A 152 -3.47 -9.12 4.24
C ARG A 152 -2.92 -10.38 4.87
N ALA A 153 -3.29 -11.55 4.35
CA ALA A 153 -2.76 -12.82 4.84
C ALA A 153 -1.24 -12.93 4.62
N CYS A 154 -0.73 -12.40 3.50
CA CYS A 154 0.70 -12.34 3.22
C CYS A 154 1.44 -11.42 4.20
N LEU A 155 0.94 -10.20 4.40
CA LEU A 155 1.54 -9.22 5.32
C LEU A 155 1.49 -9.70 6.77
N GLY A 156 0.36 -10.27 7.20
CA GLY A 156 0.22 -10.80 8.56
C GLY A 156 1.12 -12.01 8.86
N LYS A 157 1.57 -12.76 7.85
CA LYS A 157 2.59 -13.81 8.03
C LYS A 157 4.00 -13.23 8.22
N ARG A 158 4.28 -12.06 7.63
CA ARG A 158 5.55 -11.35 7.75
C ARG A 158 5.68 -10.61 9.08
N GLU A 159 4.57 -10.10 9.59
CA GLU A 159 4.49 -9.42 10.91
C GLU A 159 4.56 -10.40 12.09
N ARG A 160 4.31 -11.71 11.87
CA ARG A 160 4.42 -12.71 12.93
C ARG A 160 5.90 -13.01 13.21
N PRO A 161 6.38 -12.85 14.46
CA PRO A 161 7.69 -13.37 14.82
C PRO A 161 7.74 -14.86 14.51
N THR A 162 8.80 -15.30 13.85
CA THR A 162 9.01 -16.73 13.58
C THR A 162 9.14 -17.45 14.92
N ALA A 163 8.81 -18.74 15.01
CA ALA A 163 8.90 -19.49 16.27
C ALA A 163 10.28 -19.37 16.94
N GLY A 164 11.37 -19.27 16.16
CA GLY A 164 12.72 -19.00 16.69
C GLY A 164 12.94 -17.59 17.26
N GLN A 165 12.24 -16.57 16.73
CA GLN A 165 12.27 -15.20 17.27
C GLN A 165 11.42 -15.06 18.54
N MET A 166 10.32 -15.83 18.65
CA MET A 166 9.53 -15.90 19.89
C MET A 166 10.34 -16.54 21.03
N VAL A 167 11.14 -17.57 20.75
CA VAL A 167 12.04 -18.19 21.73
C VAL A 167 13.11 -17.18 22.20
N GLN A 168 13.72 -16.41 21.29
CA GLN A 168 14.67 -15.36 21.68
C GLN A 168 14.03 -14.22 22.49
N MET A 169 12.80 -13.80 22.15
CA MET A 169 12.08 -12.79 22.94
C MET A 169 11.69 -13.31 24.34
N ASP A 170 11.35 -14.59 24.47
CA ASP A 170 11.08 -15.21 25.77
C ASP A 170 12.36 -15.39 26.59
N GLU A 171 13.50 -15.68 25.97
CA GLU A 171 14.80 -15.71 26.65
C GLU A 171 15.26 -14.32 27.11
N LEU A 172 15.12 -13.29 26.27
CA LEU A 172 15.42 -11.89 26.64
C LEU A 172 14.55 -11.41 27.81
N ARG A 173 13.25 -11.73 27.82
CA ARG A 173 12.34 -11.40 28.93
C ARG A 173 12.68 -12.13 30.22
N LYS A 174 13.22 -13.36 30.16
CA LYS A 174 13.72 -14.08 31.33
C LYS A 174 15.00 -13.46 31.91
N ILE A 175 15.87 -12.92 31.05
CA ILE A 175 17.11 -12.24 31.48
C ILE A 175 16.78 -10.89 32.14
N GLU A 176 15.85 -10.12 31.58
CA GLU A 176 15.43 -8.82 32.15
C GLU A 176 14.62 -8.96 33.46
N GLY A 177 13.98 -10.11 33.69
CA GLY A 177 13.31 -10.44 34.95
C GLY A 177 14.24 -10.97 36.06
N LEU A 178 15.54 -11.11 35.79
CA LEU A 178 16.56 -11.63 36.70
C LEU A 178 17.46 -10.54 37.29
N VAL A 179 17.21 -9.26 36.93
CA VAL A 179 17.82 -8.09 37.59
C VAL A 179 16.87 -7.60 38.67
N VAL A 180 16.90 -8.27 39.82
CA VAL A 180 16.39 -7.74 41.10
C VAL A 180 17.52 -7.78 42.11
#